data_AF-X1VTM5-F1
#
_entry.id   AF-X1VTM5-F1
#
_cell.length_a   1.000
_cell.length_b   1.000
_cell.length_c   1.000
_cell.angle_alpha   90.00
_cell.angle_beta   90.00
_cell.angle_gamma   90.00
#
_symmetry.space_group_name_H-M   'P 1'
#
loop_
_entity.id
_entity.type
_entity.pdbx_description
1 polymer ?
#
loop_
_entity_poly.entity_id
_entity_poly.type
_entity_poly.pdbx_seq_one_letter_code
_entity_poly.pdbx_strand_id
1 'polypeptide(L)' 'KGNEIILHLRQKLLLEDIQAALLEALRALKEGFPEEIIVEEIRKIKPLIGQMTGEIGADEILDNIFSRFCIGK' A
#
# COMPACT_ATOMS: atom_id res chain seq x y z
N LYS A 1 22.41 -17.15 -10.08
CA LYS A 1 21.91 -16.82 -8.73
C LYS A 1 20.44 -16.46 -8.88
N GLY A 2 19.54 -17.43 -8.73
CA GLY A 2 18.10 -17.18 -8.77
C GLY A 2 17.67 -16.63 -7.41
N ASN A 3 17.04 -15.47 -7.41
CA ASN A 3 16.57 -14.78 -6.21
C ASN A 3 15.71 -15.70 -5.35
N GLU A 4 16.13 -15.90 -4.10
CA GLU A 4 15.27 -16.42 -3.06
C GLU A 4 14.21 -15.37 -2.76
N ILE A 5 13.00 -15.59 -3.28
CA ILE A 5 11.83 -14.84 -2.88
C ILE A 5 11.42 -15.38 -1.51
N ILE A 6 12.03 -14.85 -0.44
CA ILE A 6 11.53 -15.06 0.92
C ILE A 6 10.38 -14.06 1.11
N LEU A 7 9.15 -14.48 0.80
CA LEU A 7 7.96 -13.69 1.10
C LEU A 7 7.50 -13.97 2.52
N HIS A 8 7.80 -13.04 3.43
CA HIS A 8 7.13 -13.01 4.73
C HIS A 8 5.64 -12.70 4.53
N LEU A 9 4.78 -13.17 5.44
CA LEU A 9 3.33 -12.92 5.39
C LEU A 9 3.00 -11.43 5.16
N ARG A 10 3.75 -10.51 5.80
CA ARG A 10 3.61 -9.06 5.59
C ARG A 10 3.77 -8.64 4.13
N GLN A 11 4.80 -9.14 3.44
CA GLN A 11 5.06 -8.79 2.04
C GLN A 11 3.99 -9.39 1.12
N LYS A 12 3.51 -10.60 1.43
CA LYS A 12 2.39 -11.20 0.70
C LYS A 12 1.14 -10.32 0.79
N LEU A 13 0.76 -9.90 2.00
CA LEU A 13 -0.41 -9.05 2.22
C LEU A 13 -0.28 -7.70 1.49
N LEU A 14 0.90 -7.06 1.56
CA LEU A 14 1.16 -5.82 0.82
C LEU A 14 1.00 -6.00 -0.70
N LEU A 15 1.46 -7.12 -1.26
CA LEU A 15 1.30 -7.41 -2.68
C LEU A 15 -0.17 -7.66 -3.06
N GLU A 16 -0.94 -8.34 -2.22
CA GLU A 16 -2.38 -8.53 -2.42
C GLU A 16 -3.12 -7.17 -2.42
N ASP A 17 -2.79 -6.28 -1.48
CA ASP A 17 -3.36 -4.94 -1.42
C ASP A 17 -2.99 -4.07 -2.63
N ILE A 18 -1.72 -4.12 -3.07
CA ILE A 18 -1.25 -3.41 -4.28
C ILE A 18 -2.00 -3.93 -5.51
N GLN A 19 -2.13 -5.24 -5.64
CA GLN A 19 -2.84 -5.85 -6.76
C GLN A 19 -4.32 -5.43 -6.79
N ALA A 20 -4.99 -5.46 -5.64
CA ALA A 20 -6.39 -5.06 -5.54
C ALA A 20 -6.60 -3.59 -5.97
N ALA A 21 -5.78 -2.67 -5.47
CA ALA A 21 -5.87 -1.26 -5.85
C ALA A 21 -5.56 -1.02 -7.34
N LEU A 22 -4.61 -1.74 -7.92
CA LEU A 22 -4.32 -1.66 -9.36
C LEU A 22 -5.48 -2.18 -10.22
N LEU A 23 -6.14 -3.27 -9.80
CA LEU A 23 -7.31 -3.79 -10.49
C LEU A 23 -8.48 -2.81 -10.43
N GLU A 24 -8.67 -2.14 -9.31
CA GLU A 24 -9.71 -1.12 -9.16
C GLU A 24 -9.43 0.12 -10.01
N ALA A 25 -8.18 0.61 -10.04
CA ALA A 25 -7.78 1.70 -10.93
C ALA A 25 -7.99 1.33 -12.41
N LEU A 26 -7.65 0.11 -12.80
CA LEU A 26 -7.87 -0.39 -14.16
C LEU A 26 -9.36 -0.51 -14.50
N ARG A 27 -10.19 -0.94 -13.54
CA ARG A 27 -11.64 -1.01 -13.67
C ARG A 27 -12.24 0.39 -13.87
N ALA A 28 -11.89 1.34 -13.00
CA ALA A 28 -12.32 2.72 -13.08
C ALA A 28 -11.94 3.36 -14.43
N LEU A 29 -10.72 3.10 -14.91
CA LEU A 29 -10.27 3.55 -16.23
C LEU A 29 -11.12 2.96 -17.37
N LYS A 30 -11.42 1.66 -17.33
CA LYS A 30 -12.21 0.98 -18.36
C LYS A 30 -13.69 1.40 -18.35
N GLU A 31 -14.23 1.69 -17.19
CA GLU A 31 -15.62 2.14 -17.01
C GLU A 31 -15.79 3.64 -17.28
N GLY A 32 -14.70 4.38 -17.57
CA GLY A 32 -14.76 5.79 -17.93
C GLY A 32 -14.99 6.73 -16.74
N PHE A 33 -14.54 6.35 -15.56
CA PHE A 33 -14.63 7.20 -14.36
C PHE A 33 -13.79 8.48 -14.55
N PRO A 34 -14.16 9.58 -13.86
CA PRO A 34 -13.35 10.79 -13.81
C PRO A 34 -11.89 10.50 -13.40
N GLU A 35 -10.96 11.26 -14.00
CA GLU A 35 -9.53 11.12 -13.74
C GLU A 35 -9.19 11.29 -12.26
N GLU A 36 -9.92 12.14 -11.54
CA GLU A 36 -9.78 12.33 -10.09
C GLU A 36 -9.92 11.00 -9.32
N ILE A 37 -10.86 10.13 -9.71
CA ILE A 37 -11.09 8.84 -9.06
C ILE A 37 -9.92 7.89 -9.34
N ILE A 38 -9.44 7.86 -10.58
CA ILE A 38 -8.31 7.01 -10.99
C ILE A 38 -7.04 7.44 -10.24
N VAL A 39 -6.81 8.75 -10.13
CA VAL A 39 -5.68 9.33 -9.39
C VAL A 39 -5.75 8.96 -7.90
N GLU A 40 -6.93 8.98 -7.29
CA GLU A 40 -7.09 8.56 -5.90
C GLU A 40 -6.79 7.06 -5.71
N GLU A 41 -7.22 6.17 -6.61
CA GLU A 41 -6.84 4.75 -6.55
C GLU A 41 -5.32 4.55 -6.67
N ILE A 42 -4.66 5.33 -7.54
CA ILE A 42 -3.19 5.28 -7.69
C ILE A 42 -2.49 5.83 -6.43
N ARG A 43 -3.03 6.87 -5.80
CA ARG A 43 -2.47 7.43 -4.56
C ARG A 43 -2.46 6.43 -3.42
N LYS A 44 -3.45 5.52 -3.34
CA LYS A 44 -3.50 4.44 -2.34
C LYS A 44 -2.35 3.44 -2.48
N ILE A 45 -1.81 3.25 -3.69
CA ILE A 45 -0.74 2.28 -3.97
C ILE A 45 0.62 2.78 -3.49
N LYS A 46 0.88 4.09 -3.59
CA LYS A 46 2.17 4.72 -3.22
C LYS A 46 2.70 4.30 -1.84
N PRO A 47 1.93 4.40 -0.74
CA PRO A 47 2.43 3.99 0.58
C PRO A 47 2.66 2.48 0.69
N LEU A 48 1.91 1.64 -0.05
CA LEU A 48 2.12 0.19 -0.03
C LEU A 48 3.45 -0.20 -0.67
N ILE A 49 3.82 0.48 -1.76
CA ILE A 49 5.12 0.31 -2.40
C ILE A 49 6.23 0.74 -1.44
N GLY A 50 6.10 1.89 -0.79
CA GLY A 50 7.08 2.36 0.19
C GLY A 50 7.30 1.36 1.35
N GLN A 51 6.23 0.73 1.84
CA GLN A 51 6.33 -0.32 2.87
C GLN A 51 6.99 -1.61 2.39
N MET A 52 6.85 -1.91 1.09
CA MET A 52 7.43 -3.10 0.46
C MET A 52 8.91 -2.91 0.14
N THR A 53 9.32 -1.72 -0.32
CA THR A 53 10.72 -1.37 -0.61
C THR A 53 11.51 -0.99 0.64
N GLY A 54 10.82 -0.69 1.74
CA GLY A 54 11.43 -0.25 3.00
C GLY A 54 11.67 1.25 3.09
N GLU A 55 11.18 2.03 2.11
CA GLU A 55 11.13 3.51 2.21
C GLU A 55 10.23 3.96 3.35
N ILE A 56 9.17 3.19 3.65
CA ILE A 56 8.34 3.36 4.85
C ILE A 56 8.70 2.22 5.80
N GLY A 57 9.39 2.57 6.88
CA GLY A 57 9.89 1.64 7.88
C GLY A 57 8.81 1.13 8.83
N ALA A 58 9.11 0.04 9.55
CA ALA A 58 8.21 -0.48 10.58
C ALA A 58 7.97 0.53 11.72
N ASP A 59 8.99 1.31 12.08
CA ASP A 59 8.89 2.33 13.13
C ASP A 59 7.90 3.44 12.75
N GLU A 60 7.92 3.91 11.50
CA GLU A 60 6.94 4.89 11.01
C GLU A 60 5.52 4.35 10.97
N ILE A 61 5.34 3.07 10.65
CA ILE A 61 4.03 2.42 10.68
C ILE A 61 3.52 2.35 12.13
N LEU A 62 4.37 1.95 13.07
CA LEU A 62 4.04 1.88 14.49
C LEU A 62 3.72 3.27 15.05
N ASP A 63 4.54 4.28 14.74
CA ASP A 63 4.28 5.67 15.12
C ASP A 63 2.95 6.15 14.56
N ASN A 64 2.61 5.83 13.30
CA ASN A 64 1.30 6.15 12.74
C ASN A 64 0.14 5.45 13.48
N ILE A 65 0.28 4.16 13.80
CA ILE A 65 -0.73 3.41 14.56
C ILE A 65 -0.93 4.07 15.93
N PHE A 66 0.16 4.35 16.65
CA PHE A 66 0.12 4.87 18.01
C PHE A 66 -0.14 6.37 18.12
N SER A 67 0.11 7.16 17.08
CA SER A 67 -0.17 8.61 17.04
C SER A 67 -1.65 8.95 17.27
N ARG A 68 -2.55 8.00 16.96
CA ARG A 68 -4.00 8.13 17.15
C ARG A 68 -4.48 7.64 18.51
N PHE A 69 -3.65 6.90 19.21
CA PHE A 69 -3.90 6.59 20.60
C PHE A 69 -3.41 7.79 21.39
N CYS A 70 -4.34 8.50 22.05
CA CYS A 70 -3.93 9.32 23.18
C CYS A 70 -3.31 8.34 24.18
N ILE A 71 -1.99 8.19 24.14
CA ILE A 71 -1.23 7.68 25.28
C ILE A 71 -1.50 8.75 26.32
N GLY A 72 -2.51 8.51 27.15
CA GLY A 72 -2.76 9.30 28.33
C GLY A 72 -1.42 9.44 29.05
N LYS A 73 -1.10 10.67 29.44
CA LYS A 73 0.07 11.02 30.24
C LYS A 73 0.49 9.92 31.21
#